data_AF-A0A9P5VFQ9-F1
#
_entry.id   AF-A0A9P5VFQ9-F1
#
_cell.length_a   1.000
_cell.length_b   1.000
_cell.length_c   1.000
_cell.angle_alpha   90.00
_cell.angle_beta   90.00
_cell.angle_gamma   90.00
#
_symmetry.space_group_name_H-M   'P 1'
#
loop_
_entity.id
_entity.type
_entity.pdbx_description
1 polymer ?
#
loop_
_entity_poly.entity_id
_entity_poly.type
_entity_poly.pdbx_seq_one_letter_code
_entity_poly.pdbx_strand_id
1 'polypeptide(L)'
;MASKQRQLEDKGYDPAALAITLGSEREARKLQIYGATQERYIKWAVNRDVDPYTPNPTQLTNWLAFGVTTCNWKANTVNTYYKAIKQLYDDPSVFEKDMDSQAFLSVVKSDQVKELHELDVDLSPIRDFFLTQDVATLSMQELT
;
A
#
# COMPACT_ATOMS: atom_id res chain seq x y z
N MET A 1 -3.42 -15.93 24.06
CA MET A 1 -2.23 -15.38 23.38
C MET A 1 -1.38 -14.46 24.26
N ALA A 2 -1.97 -13.65 25.17
CA ALA A 2 -1.23 -12.74 26.07
C ALA A 2 -0.13 -13.38 26.96
N SER A 3 -0.31 -14.64 27.40
CA SER A 3 0.69 -15.35 28.23
C SER A 3 1.98 -15.66 27.47
N LYS A 4 1.88 -16.05 26.19
CA LYS A 4 3.05 -16.38 25.35
C LYS A 4 3.82 -15.12 24.95
N GLN A 5 3.13 -14.00 24.77
CA GLN A 5 3.76 -12.70 24.49
C GLN A 5 4.62 -12.23 25.66
N ARG A 6 4.07 -12.19 26.88
CA ARG A 6 4.82 -11.83 28.09
C ARG A 6 6.04 -12.72 28.32
N GLN A 7 5.90 -14.03 28.13
CA GLN A 7 7.02 -14.96 28.25
C GLN A 7 8.15 -14.72 27.25
N LEU A 8 7.86 -14.15 26.08
CA LEU A 8 8.87 -13.82 25.07
C LEU A 8 9.46 -12.41 25.33
N GLU A 9 8.66 -11.45 25.79
CA GLU A 9 9.14 -10.15 26.28
C GLU A 9 10.13 -10.33 27.46
N ASP A 10 9.79 -11.19 28.44
CA ASP A 10 10.66 -11.50 29.59
C ASP A 10 11.97 -12.18 29.19
N LYS A 11 12.00 -12.82 28.02
CA LYS A 11 13.21 -13.42 27.43
C LYS A 11 14.05 -12.41 26.64
N GLY A 12 13.62 -11.16 26.56
CA GLY A 12 14.31 -10.09 25.83
C GLY A 12 14.11 -10.13 24.32
N TYR A 13 13.05 -10.79 23.81
CA TYR A 13 12.74 -10.74 22.38
C TYR A 13 12.24 -9.35 22.00
N ASP A 14 12.83 -8.81 20.92
CA ASP A 14 12.45 -7.54 20.33
C ASP A 14 11.01 -7.57 19.75
N PRO A 15 10.28 -6.43 19.74
CA PRO A 15 8.93 -6.34 19.18
C PRO A 15 8.76 -6.90 17.76
N ALA A 16 9.76 -6.78 16.88
CA ALA A 16 9.72 -7.37 15.55
C ALA A 16 9.78 -8.90 15.59
N ALA A 17 10.60 -9.48 16.48
CA ALA A 17 10.63 -10.93 16.70
C ALA A 17 9.30 -11.44 17.27
N LEU A 18 8.67 -10.67 18.17
CA LEU A 18 7.35 -10.97 18.71
C LEU A 18 6.27 -10.91 17.62
N ALA A 19 6.30 -9.88 16.78
CA ALA A 19 5.35 -9.69 15.68
C ALA A 19 5.45 -10.82 14.64
N ILE A 20 6.65 -11.33 14.35
CA ILE A 20 6.83 -12.48 13.45
C ILE A 20 6.39 -13.79 14.13
N THR A 21 6.69 -13.96 15.42
CA THR A 21 6.46 -15.22 16.14
C THR A 21 5.00 -15.42 16.58
N LEU A 22 4.30 -14.31 16.84
CA LEU A 22 2.92 -14.30 17.36
C LEU A 22 1.91 -13.76 16.34
N GLY A 23 2.37 -13.04 15.32
CA GLY A 23 1.51 -12.50 14.26
C GLY A 23 1.08 -13.56 13.25
N SER A 24 0.11 -13.19 12.43
CA SER A 24 -0.35 -14.02 11.31
C SER A 24 0.69 -14.05 10.17
N GLU A 25 0.65 -15.09 9.31
CA GLU A 25 1.51 -15.14 8.10
C GLU A 25 1.43 -13.86 7.26
N ARG A 26 0.26 -13.22 7.24
CA ARG A 26 0.01 -11.95 6.54
C ARG A 26 0.81 -10.79 7.14
N GLU A 27 0.96 -10.74 8.45
CA GLU A 27 1.74 -9.72 9.16
C GLU A 27 3.24 -9.96 8.97
N ALA A 28 3.69 -11.21 9.04
CA ALA A 28 5.06 -11.58 8.75
C ALA A 28 5.47 -11.21 7.30
N ARG A 29 4.62 -11.52 6.30
CA ARG A 29 4.85 -11.12 4.91
C ARG A 29 4.85 -9.60 4.74
N LYS A 30 3.97 -8.88 5.45
CA LYS A 30 3.91 -7.42 5.41
C LYS A 30 5.21 -6.80 5.94
N LEU A 31 5.74 -7.28 7.06
CA LEU A 31 7.02 -6.85 7.62
C LEU A 31 8.18 -7.10 6.64
N GLN A 32 8.21 -8.27 6.01
CA GLN A 32 9.24 -8.61 5.02
C GLN A 32 9.19 -7.70 3.79
N ILE A 33 8.00 -7.47 3.22
CA ILE A 33 7.81 -6.60 2.05
C ILE A 33 8.17 -5.15 2.41
N TYR A 34 7.81 -4.70 3.61
CA TYR A 34 8.08 -3.35 4.06
C TYR A 34 9.56 -3.14 4.30
N GLY A 35 10.28 -4.13 4.86
CA GLY A 35 11.73 -4.08 5.00
C GLY A 35 12.45 -3.84 3.66
N ALA A 36 12.13 -4.62 2.62
CA ALA A 36 12.74 -4.44 1.29
C ALA A 36 12.39 -3.08 0.66
N THR A 37 11.17 -2.58 0.92
CA THR A 37 10.68 -1.29 0.42
C THR A 37 11.38 -0.11 1.11
N GLN A 38 11.52 -0.21 2.43
CA GLN A 38 12.22 0.75 3.27
C GLN A 38 13.71 0.79 2.95
N GLU A 39 14.34 -0.37 2.75
CA GLU A 39 15.75 -0.47 2.38
C GLU A 39 16.05 0.24 1.05
N ARG A 40 15.15 0.11 0.06
CA ARG A 40 15.29 0.82 -1.22
C ARG A 40 15.25 2.34 -1.03
N TYR A 41 14.35 2.83 -0.18
CA TYR A 41 14.28 4.26 0.16
C TYR A 41 15.56 4.73 0.87
N ILE A 42 16.01 3.99 1.89
CA ILE A 42 17.25 4.30 2.63
C ILE A 42 18.43 4.39 1.67
N LYS A 43 18.61 3.39 0.78
CA LYS A 43 19.66 3.40 -0.23
C LYS A 43 19.56 4.62 -1.16
N TRP A 44 18.36 4.97 -1.61
CA TRP A 44 18.15 6.14 -2.45
C TRP A 44 18.49 7.46 -1.75
N ALA A 45 18.13 7.59 -0.47
CA ALA A 45 18.37 8.78 0.35
C ALA A 45 19.86 8.96 0.65
N VAL A 46 20.54 7.88 1.06
CA VAL A 46 21.99 7.87 1.29
C VAL A 46 22.76 8.26 0.03
N ASN A 47 22.36 7.75 -1.14
CA ASN A 47 22.97 8.11 -2.42
C ASN A 47 22.77 9.59 -2.82
N ARG A 48 21.91 10.33 -2.12
CA ARG A 48 21.60 11.75 -2.35
C ARG A 48 21.99 12.64 -1.19
N ASP A 49 22.74 12.12 -0.22
CA ASP A 49 23.14 12.83 1.00
C ASP A 49 21.94 13.37 1.80
N VAL A 50 20.84 12.59 1.82
CA VAL A 50 19.64 12.86 2.61
C VAL A 50 19.60 11.88 3.77
N ASP A 51 19.37 12.38 4.98
CA ASP A 51 19.16 11.52 6.15
C ASP A 51 17.81 10.78 6.04
N PRO A 52 17.80 9.43 5.93
CA PRO A 52 16.56 8.68 5.81
C PRO A 52 15.81 8.48 7.13
N TYR A 53 16.40 8.82 8.27
CA TYR A 53 15.81 8.61 9.60
C TYR A 53 15.15 9.88 10.16
N THR A 54 15.48 11.04 9.60
CA THR A 54 14.78 12.29 9.91
C THR A 54 13.53 12.44 9.03
N PRO A 55 12.31 12.56 9.60
CA PRO A 55 11.09 12.72 8.82
C PRO A 55 11.15 13.98 7.96
N ASN A 56 11.08 13.82 6.64
CA ASN A 56 11.05 14.93 5.69
C ASN A 56 10.04 14.64 4.58
N PRO A 57 8.85 15.29 4.59
CA PRO A 57 7.81 15.08 3.59
C PRO A 57 8.28 15.37 2.16
N THR A 58 9.06 16.43 1.96
CA THR A 58 9.63 16.79 0.66
C THR A 58 10.50 15.66 0.10
N GLN A 59 11.35 15.06 0.92
CA GLN A 59 12.24 14.00 0.47
C GLN A 59 11.50 12.69 0.19
N LEU A 60 10.49 12.37 0.99
CA LEU A 60 9.61 11.23 0.69
C LEU A 60 8.88 11.45 -0.64
N THR A 61 8.35 12.64 -0.88
CA THR A 61 7.68 12.98 -2.15
C THR A 61 8.65 12.91 -3.34
N ASN A 62 9.88 13.39 -3.19
CA ASN A 62 10.93 13.26 -4.21
C ASN A 62 11.23 11.78 -4.56
N TRP A 63 11.30 10.91 -3.55
CA TRP A 63 11.48 9.49 -3.77
C TRP A 63 10.30 8.85 -4.52
N LEU A 64 9.07 9.20 -4.13
CA LEU A 64 7.88 8.70 -4.82
C LEU A 64 7.81 9.20 -6.27
N ALA A 65 8.18 10.45 -6.51
CA ALA A 65 8.27 11.02 -7.86
C ALA A 65 9.35 10.32 -8.70
N PHE A 66 10.51 9.99 -8.11
CA PHE A 66 11.51 9.15 -8.76
C PHE A 66 10.94 7.77 -9.13
N GLY A 67 10.18 7.15 -8.23
CA GLY A 67 9.49 5.89 -8.49
C GLY A 67 8.51 5.94 -9.67
N VAL A 68 7.73 7.01 -9.77
CA VAL A 68 6.80 7.23 -10.89
C VAL A 68 7.58 7.46 -12.20
N THR A 69 8.51 8.40 -12.20
CA THR A 69 9.18 8.88 -13.43
C THR A 69 10.28 7.96 -13.94
N THR A 70 11.03 7.32 -13.05
CA THR A 70 12.22 6.51 -13.40
C THR A 70 11.94 5.02 -13.31
N CYS A 71 11.11 4.59 -12.36
CA CYS A 71 10.79 3.17 -12.17
C CYS A 71 9.42 2.77 -12.70
N ASN A 72 8.67 3.71 -13.29
CA ASN A 72 7.34 3.51 -13.86
C ASN A 72 6.35 2.87 -12.87
N TRP A 73 6.37 3.31 -11.61
CA TRP A 73 5.48 2.78 -10.58
C TRP A 73 4.04 3.21 -10.79
N LYS A 74 3.13 2.23 -10.74
CA LYS A 74 1.68 2.46 -10.68
C LYS A 74 1.30 3.09 -9.33
N ALA A 75 0.18 3.80 -9.27
CA ALA A 75 -0.27 4.50 -8.07
C ALA A 75 -0.41 3.56 -6.85
N ASN A 76 -0.86 2.33 -7.04
CA ASN A 76 -0.90 1.32 -5.99
C ASN A 76 0.48 1.01 -5.41
N THR A 77 1.50 0.90 -6.26
CA THR A 77 2.89 0.72 -5.83
C THR A 77 3.36 1.93 -5.05
N VAL A 78 3.13 3.15 -5.57
CA VAL A 78 3.47 4.40 -4.87
C VAL A 78 2.84 4.45 -3.48
N ASN A 79 1.56 4.10 -3.36
CA ASN A 79 0.85 4.07 -2.08
C ASN A 79 1.40 3.00 -1.12
N THR A 80 1.81 1.84 -1.63
CA THR A 80 2.49 0.80 -0.82
C THR A 80 3.84 1.31 -0.31
N TYR A 81 4.64 1.96 -1.15
CA TYR A 81 5.92 2.57 -0.75
C TYR A 81 5.71 3.67 0.28
N TYR A 82 4.77 4.58 0.05
CA TYR A 82 4.42 5.65 0.99
C TYR A 82 4.07 5.10 2.37
N LYS A 83 3.18 4.09 2.44
CA LYS A 83 2.80 3.44 3.71
C LYS A 83 3.97 2.73 4.39
N ALA A 84 4.76 1.98 3.63
CA ALA A 84 5.89 1.24 4.18
C ALA A 84 6.95 2.20 4.76
N ILE A 85 7.28 3.27 4.05
CA ILE A 85 8.29 4.24 4.48
C ILE A 85 7.83 5.05 5.69
N LYS A 86 6.54 5.42 5.76
CA LYS A 86 6.00 6.07 6.96
C LYS A 86 6.17 5.26 8.24
N GLN A 87 6.21 3.93 8.15
CA GLN A 87 6.45 3.08 9.31
C GLN A 87 7.91 3.07 9.81
N LEU A 88 8.82 3.76 9.13
CA LEU A 88 10.19 3.97 9.64
C LEU A 88 10.26 5.01 10.76
N TYR A 89 9.25 5.87 10.88
CA TYR A 89 9.30 7.05 11.74
C TYR A 89 8.33 6.93 12.91
N ASP A 90 8.75 7.41 14.08
CA ASP A 90 7.95 7.40 15.30
C ASP A 90 6.70 8.29 15.18
N ASP A 91 6.81 9.44 14.52
CA ASP A 91 5.69 10.32 14.21
C ASP A 91 5.38 10.36 12.70
N PRO A 92 4.54 9.45 12.19
CA PRO A 92 4.12 9.44 10.79
C PRO A 92 3.14 10.58 10.44
N SER A 93 2.65 11.35 11.42
CA SER A 93 1.67 12.44 11.18
C SER A 93 2.29 13.63 10.44
N VAL A 94 3.62 13.78 10.51
CA VAL A 94 4.37 14.84 9.81
C VAL A 94 4.09 14.80 8.30
N PHE A 95 3.97 13.61 7.72
CA PHE A 95 3.69 13.42 6.29
C PHE A 95 2.24 13.74 5.89
N GLU A 96 1.31 13.67 6.83
CA GLU A 96 -0.12 13.95 6.59
C GLU A 96 -0.44 15.43 6.65
N LYS A 97 0.36 16.19 7.40
CA LYS A 97 0.22 17.64 7.56
C LYS A 97 0.79 18.44 6.38
N ASP A 98 1.68 17.83 5.59
CA ASP A 98 2.31 18.49 4.44
C ASP A 98 1.36 18.52 3.23
N MET A 99 0.83 19.71 2.93
CA MET A 99 -0.16 19.91 1.87
C MET A 99 0.38 19.56 0.47
N ASP A 100 1.65 19.86 0.21
CA ASP A 100 2.27 19.62 -1.09
C ASP A 100 2.41 18.12 -1.38
N SER A 101 2.85 17.34 -0.39
CA SER A 101 2.90 15.87 -0.47
C SER A 101 1.50 15.27 -0.66
N GLN A 102 0.47 15.83 -0.02
CA GLN A 102 -0.91 15.37 -0.24
C GLN A 102 -1.42 15.70 -1.66
N ALA A 103 -1.10 16.88 -2.18
CA ALA A 103 -1.43 17.27 -3.55
C ALA A 103 -0.78 16.31 -4.56
N PHE A 104 0.51 16.01 -4.39
CA PHE A 104 1.22 15.03 -5.22
C PHE A 104 0.54 13.66 -5.21
N LEU A 105 0.24 13.12 -4.02
CA LEU A 105 -0.42 11.81 -3.89
C LEU A 105 -1.82 11.78 -4.52
N SER A 106 -2.54 12.91 -4.51
CA SER A 106 -3.84 13.05 -5.18
C SER A 106 -3.71 12.94 -6.70
N VAL A 107 -2.72 13.65 -7.28
CA VAL A 107 -2.44 13.63 -8.73
C VAL A 107 -2.04 12.22 -9.19
N VAL A 108 -1.17 11.55 -8.44
CA VAL A 108 -0.75 10.17 -8.79
C VAL A 108 -1.93 9.18 -8.77
N LYS A 109 -2.90 9.38 -7.88
CA LYS A 109 -4.10 8.53 -7.81
C LYS A 109 -5.11 8.83 -8.91
N SER A 110 -5.30 10.10 -9.28
CA SER A 110 -6.29 10.50 -10.28
C SER A 110 -5.93 10.05 -11.69
N ASP A 111 -4.65 9.86 -11.99
CA ASP A 111 -4.18 9.34 -13.28
C ASP A 111 -4.71 7.91 -13.54
N GLN A 112 -4.95 7.11 -12.49
CA GLN A 112 -5.59 5.78 -12.63
C GLN A 112 -7.09 5.81 -12.85
N VAL A 113 -7.77 6.90 -12.45
CA VAL A 113 -9.23 7.02 -12.61
C VAL A 113 -9.57 7.36 -14.06
N LYS A 114 -8.67 8.04 -14.79
CA LYS A 114 -8.87 8.35 -16.21
C LYS A 114 -8.91 7.09 -17.09
N GLU A 115 -8.06 6.09 -16.83
CA GLU A 115 -8.04 4.84 -17.62
C GLU A 115 -9.35 4.03 -17.52
N LEU A 116 -10.10 4.13 -16.42
CA LEU A 116 -11.39 3.44 -16.30
C LEU A 116 -12.53 4.13 -17.06
N HIS A 117 -12.40 5.43 -17.32
CA HIS A 117 -13.46 6.22 -17.93
C HIS A 117 -13.53 6.07 -19.46
N GLU A 118 -12.53 5.45 -20.09
CA GLU A 118 -12.44 5.16 -21.52
C GLU A 118 -12.89 3.73 -21.91
N LEU A 119 -13.45 2.98 -20.96
CA LEU A 119 -14.12 1.72 -21.28
C LEU A 119 -15.53 2.01 -21.79
N ASP A 120 -15.67 2.20 -23.10
CA ASP A 120 -16.96 2.21 -23.83
C ASP A 120 -17.52 0.78 -23.90
N VAL A 121 -17.72 0.18 -22.73
CA VAL A 121 -18.28 -1.16 -22.60
C VAL A 121 -19.79 -1.00 -22.53
N ASP A 122 -20.46 -1.36 -23.62
CA ASP A 122 -21.90 -1.45 -23.65
C ASP A 122 -22.36 -2.56 -22.70
N LEU A 123 -22.92 -2.17 -21.55
CA LEU A 123 -23.49 -3.07 -20.55
C LEU A 123 -24.97 -3.40 -20.84
N SER A 124 -25.56 -2.84 -21.90
CA SER A 124 -26.94 -3.14 -22.33
C SER A 124 -27.20 -4.64 -22.52
N PRO A 125 -26.28 -5.46 -23.08
CA PRO A 125 -26.49 -6.90 -23.23
C PRO A 125 -26.69 -7.62 -21.88
N ILE A 126 -26.00 -7.18 -20.83
CA ILE A 126 -26.11 -7.75 -19.49
C ILE A 126 -27.45 -7.34 -18.88
N ARG A 127 -27.81 -6.07 -19.01
CA ARG A 127 -29.11 -5.56 -18.54
C ARG A 127 -30.26 -6.30 -19.22
N ASP A 128 -30.19 -6.48 -20.53
CA ASP A 128 -31.26 -7.09 -21.32
C ASP A 128 -31.35 -8.61 -21.03
N PHE A 129 -30.22 -9.28 -20.74
CA PHE A 129 -30.21 -10.65 -20.24
C PHE A 129 -30.95 -10.78 -18.89
N PHE A 130 -30.73 -9.86 -17.94
CA PHE A 130 -31.41 -9.91 -16.64
C PHE A 130 -32.89 -9.47 -16.69
N LEU A 131 -33.26 -8.59 -17.63
CA LEU A 131 -34.65 -8.15 -17.80
C LEU A 131 -35.53 -9.15 -18.57
N THR A 132 -34.92 -10.06 -19.34
CA THR A 132 -35.62 -11.09 -20.11
C THR A 132 -35.74 -12.42 -19.37
N GLN A 133 -35.00 -12.60 -18.28
CA GLN A 133 -35.08 -13.79 -17.42
C GLN A 133 -36.17 -13.60 -16.35
N ASP A 134 -37.17 -14.49 -16.36
CA ASP A 134 -38.16 -14.57 -15.29
C ASP A 134 -37.45 -15.10 -14.02
N VAL A 135 -37.48 -14.35 -12.93
CA VAL A 135 -36.64 -14.55 -11.72
C VAL A 135 -37.01 -15.84 -10.96
N ALA A 136 -37.98 -16.61 -11.46
CA ALA A 136 -38.48 -17.84 -10.86
C ALA A 136 -37.71 -19.12 -11.24
N THR A 137 -36.79 -19.09 -12.23
CA THR A 137 -36.17 -20.32 -12.76
C THR A 137 -34.65 -20.39 -12.75
N LEU A 138 -33.93 -19.41 -12.20
CA LEU A 138 -32.46 -19.50 -12.13
C LEU A 138 -32.03 -20.42 -10.97
N SER A 139 -31.78 -21.69 -11.27
CA SER A 139 -31.13 -22.63 -10.34
C SER A 139 -29.61 -22.55 -10.49
N MET A 140 -28.87 -22.69 -9.38
CA MET A 140 -27.40 -22.61 -9.33
C MET A 140 -26.65 -23.64 -10.20
N GLN A 141 -27.34 -24.63 -10.79
CA GLN A 141 -26.73 -25.66 -11.63
C GLN A 141 -26.44 -25.21 -13.07
N GLU A 142 -26.94 -24.06 -13.50
CA GLU A 142 -26.76 -23.55 -14.87
C GLU A 142 -25.64 -22.50 -15.01
N LEU A 143 -24.92 -22.20 -13.91
CA LEU A 143 -23.89 -21.15 -13.83
C LEU A 143 -22.44 -21.67 -13.79
N THR A 144 -22.20 -22.94 -14.13
CA THR A 144 -20.85 -23.53 -14.29
C THR A 144 -20.51 -23.76 -15.75
#